data_AF-A0A1C5PMM0-F1
#
_entry.id   AF-A0A1C5PMM0-F1
#
_cell.length_a   1.000
_cell.length_b   1.000
_cell.length_c   1.000
_cell.angle_alpha   90.00
_cell.angle_beta   90.00
_cell.angle_gamma   90.00
#
_symmetry.space_group_name_H-M   'P 1'
#
loop_
_entity.id
_entity.type
_entity.pdbx_description
1 polymer ?
#
loop_
_entity_poly.entity_id
_entity_poly.type
_entity_poly.pdbx_seq_one_letter_code
_entity_poly.pdbx_strand_id
1 'polypeptide(L)'
;MNNNFDQINLLPIPWMKQKLESIYEKKFCGDLFLFFSNLRSSTKVNPKTITDLLDNLNIVIDNTHPIYFYFPTEVNDFINDLIITLKSLFPNNAYIILCGFKEIYISSNNMDYIANLCDFYPHLRNKIDGCCLIDSSKSFEIFTSLSDTQRINILPNSSCTISCPILDYKFYNINICNLNHVCFVELIEDKSSNFTNYYIKGLTNKNNNFNFNF
;
A
#
# COMPACT_ATOMS: atom_id res chain seq x y z
N MET A 1 8.94 23.37 -19.38
CA MET A 1 7.78 22.70 -18.79
C MET A 1 8.34 21.50 -18.05
N ASN A 2 8.44 21.56 -16.72
CA ASN A 2 8.91 20.40 -15.94
C ASN A 2 7.80 19.36 -15.99
N ASN A 3 8.13 18.19 -16.52
CA ASN A 3 7.25 17.03 -16.52
C ASN A 3 7.03 16.61 -15.07
N ASN A 4 5.85 16.87 -14.52
CA ASN A 4 5.43 16.39 -13.19
C ASN A 4 5.28 14.85 -13.11
N PHE A 5 5.74 14.12 -14.13
CA PHE A 5 5.73 12.65 -14.18
C PHE A 5 6.67 12.02 -13.14
N ASP A 6 7.69 12.74 -12.67
CA ASP A 6 8.75 12.17 -11.81
C ASP A 6 8.39 12.08 -10.31
N GLN A 7 7.17 12.45 -9.92
CA GLN A 7 6.84 12.63 -8.51
C GLN A 7 5.86 11.60 -7.95
N ILE A 8 5.07 10.93 -8.79
CA ILE A 8 4.19 9.82 -8.38
C ILE A 8 4.55 8.61 -9.22
N ASN A 9 4.73 7.46 -8.59
CA ASN A 9 5.19 6.25 -9.23
C ASN A 9 4.24 5.09 -8.95
N LEU A 10 4.08 4.23 -9.95
CA LEU A 10 3.36 2.96 -9.88
C LEU A 10 4.23 1.90 -10.55
N LEU A 11 4.54 0.81 -9.84
CA LEU A 11 5.45 -0.23 -10.33
C LEU A 11 4.90 -1.63 -10.01
N PRO A 12 4.99 -2.60 -10.93
CA PRO A 12 4.68 -3.99 -10.61
C PRO A 12 5.75 -4.59 -9.68
N ILE A 13 5.31 -5.34 -8.66
CA ILE A 13 6.20 -5.99 -7.68
C ILE A 13 5.94 -7.50 -7.56
N PRO A 14 6.09 -8.27 -8.65
CA PRO A 14 5.76 -9.71 -8.68
C PRO A 14 6.62 -10.54 -7.70
N TRP A 15 7.87 -10.12 -7.45
CA TRP A 15 8.75 -10.78 -6.48
C TRP A 15 8.24 -10.60 -5.04
N MET A 16 7.68 -9.42 -4.72
CA MET A 16 7.06 -9.19 -3.42
C MET A 16 5.83 -10.06 -3.23
N LYS A 17 5.01 -10.23 -4.28
CA LYS A 17 3.90 -11.18 -4.25
C LYS A 17 4.39 -12.57 -3.85
N GLN A 18 5.36 -13.13 -4.58
CA GLN A 18 5.90 -14.46 -4.27
C GLN A 18 6.47 -14.55 -2.85
N LYS A 19 7.13 -13.49 -2.38
CA LYS A 19 7.65 -13.41 -1.02
C LYS A 19 6.52 -13.42 0.01
N LEU A 20 5.48 -12.62 -0.16
CA LEU A 20 4.30 -12.62 0.72
C LEU A 20 3.65 -14.00 0.75
N GLU A 21 3.51 -14.65 -0.40
CA GLU A 21 2.94 -15.99 -0.47
C GLU A 21 3.77 -17.02 0.33
N SER A 22 5.09 -16.86 0.35
CA SER A 22 5.99 -17.66 1.18
C SER A 22 5.92 -17.31 2.67
N ILE A 23 5.84 -16.03 3.04
CA ILE A 23 5.81 -15.57 4.44
C ILE A 23 4.53 -16.00 5.14
N TYR A 24 3.41 -15.94 4.42
CA TYR A 24 2.08 -16.24 4.94
C TYR A 24 1.59 -17.66 4.57
N GLU A 25 2.42 -18.43 3.87
CA GLU A 25 2.09 -19.79 3.39
C GLU A 25 0.72 -19.87 2.69
N LYS A 26 0.41 -18.83 1.91
CA LYS A 26 -0.91 -18.63 1.30
C LYS A 26 -0.72 -18.05 -0.10
N LYS A 27 -1.58 -18.42 -1.05
CA LYS A 27 -1.61 -17.75 -2.37
C LYS A 27 -2.68 -16.67 -2.38
N PHE A 28 -2.44 -15.61 -3.13
CA PHE A 28 -3.50 -14.68 -3.50
C PHE A 28 -3.54 -14.48 -5.01
N CYS A 29 -4.75 -14.34 -5.53
CA CYS A 29 -4.95 -14.13 -6.95
C CYS A 29 -4.66 -12.68 -7.31
N GLY A 30 -4.32 -12.44 -8.57
CA GLY A 30 -4.13 -11.08 -9.07
C GLY A 30 -2.70 -10.55 -9.05
N ASP A 31 -2.48 -9.42 -9.70
CA ASP A 31 -1.18 -8.76 -9.77
C ASP A 31 -1.00 -7.76 -8.62
N LEU A 32 0.25 -7.58 -8.20
CA LEU A 32 0.61 -6.70 -7.10
C LEU A 32 1.46 -5.54 -7.62
N PHE A 33 1.02 -4.33 -7.30
CA PHE A 33 1.66 -3.09 -7.66
C PHE A 33 1.95 -2.26 -6.41
N LEU A 34 3.05 -1.50 -6.49
CA LEU A 34 3.46 -0.56 -5.48
C LEU A 34 3.23 0.86 -6.00
N PHE A 35 2.50 1.67 -5.24
CA PHE A 35 2.29 3.08 -5.50
C PHE A 35 3.02 3.90 -4.44
N PHE A 36 3.78 4.90 -4.85
CA PHE A 36 4.48 5.79 -3.92
C PHE A 36 4.72 7.16 -4.54
N SER A 37 5.02 8.13 -3.70
CA SER A 37 5.18 9.51 -4.11
C SER A 37 6.43 10.13 -3.49
N ASN A 38 7.13 10.92 -4.29
CA ASN A 38 8.17 11.85 -3.85
C ASN A 38 7.58 13.21 -3.45
N LEU A 39 6.26 13.40 -3.60
CA LEU A 39 5.57 14.64 -3.26
C LEU A 39 5.43 14.84 -1.76
N ARG A 40 5.45 16.11 -1.35
CA ARG A 40 5.09 16.51 0.01
C ARG A 40 3.57 16.67 0.14
N SER A 41 3.09 16.63 1.39
CA SER A 41 1.69 16.54 1.80
C SER A 41 0.72 17.59 1.23
N SER A 42 1.19 18.69 0.62
CA SER A 42 0.32 19.77 0.12
C SER A 42 0.08 19.78 -1.40
N THR A 43 0.54 18.76 -2.12
CA THR A 43 0.45 18.74 -3.59
C THR A 43 -0.80 17.99 -4.05
N LYS A 44 -1.72 18.70 -4.71
CA LYS A 44 -2.94 18.09 -5.25
C LYS A 44 -2.60 17.05 -6.32
N VAL A 45 -3.20 15.86 -6.20
CA VAL A 45 -3.05 14.78 -7.18
C VAL A 45 -3.73 15.17 -8.50
N ASN A 46 -3.00 15.09 -9.60
CA ASN A 46 -3.56 15.28 -10.94
C ASN A 46 -4.20 13.98 -11.43
N PRO A 47 -5.52 13.94 -11.72
CA PRO A 47 -6.19 12.74 -12.21
C PRO A 47 -5.55 12.16 -13.47
N LYS A 48 -5.03 13.02 -14.36
CA LYS A 48 -4.35 12.58 -15.59
C LYS A 48 -3.07 11.80 -15.30
N THR A 49 -2.31 12.19 -14.27
CA THR A 49 -1.12 11.44 -13.87
C THR A 49 -1.48 10.02 -13.42
N ILE A 50 -2.61 9.85 -12.73
CA ILE A 50 -3.09 8.53 -12.30
C ILE A 50 -3.50 7.69 -13.52
N THR A 51 -4.28 8.25 -14.46
CA THR A 51 -4.68 7.51 -15.66
C THR A 51 -3.48 7.14 -16.53
N ASP A 52 -2.55 8.07 -16.76
CA ASP A 52 -1.35 7.81 -17.56
C ASP A 52 -0.48 6.69 -16.92
N LEU A 53 -0.35 6.65 -15.58
CA LEU A 53 0.37 5.58 -14.88
C LEU A 53 -0.30 4.20 -15.03
N LEU A 54 -1.62 4.15 -14.94
CA LEU A 54 -2.40 2.91 -15.12
C LEU A 54 -2.32 2.42 -16.58
N ASP A 55 -2.47 3.33 -17.54
CA ASP A 55 -2.39 3.03 -18.97
C ASP A 55 -1.01 2.50 -19.36
N ASN A 56 0.07 3.11 -18.84
CA ASN A 56 1.45 2.66 -19.08
C ASN A 56 1.71 1.21 -18.62
N LEU A 57 0.96 0.73 -17.63
CA LEU A 57 1.03 -0.64 -17.13
C LEU A 57 -0.06 -1.55 -17.69
N ASN A 58 -0.87 -1.05 -18.64
CA ASN A 58 -2.03 -1.74 -19.21
C ASN A 58 -3.04 -2.21 -18.15
N ILE A 59 -3.22 -1.43 -17.08
CA ILE A 59 -4.19 -1.72 -16.02
C ILE A 59 -5.55 -1.19 -16.44
N VAL A 60 -6.45 -2.09 -16.85
CA VAL A 60 -7.85 -1.77 -17.16
C VAL A 60 -8.68 -1.82 -15.88
N ILE A 61 -9.52 -0.80 -15.65
CA ILE A 61 -10.44 -0.74 -14.51
C ILE A 61 -11.87 -0.57 -15.01
N ASP A 62 -12.66 -1.63 -14.90
CA ASP A 62 -14.07 -1.66 -15.29
C ASP A 62 -14.86 -2.66 -14.42
N ASN A 63 -16.12 -2.91 -14.75
CA ASN A 63 -17.00 -3.79 -13.95
C ASN A 63 -16.55 -5.27 -13.94
N THR A 64 -15.71 -5.66 -14.90
CA THR A 64 -15.12 -7.00 -15.03
C THR A 64 -13.68 -7.08 -14.53
N HIS A 65 -13.01 -5.92 -14.40
CA HIS A 65 -11.65 -5.77 -13.91
C HIS A 65 -11.60 -4.77 -12.74
N PRO A 66 -12.19 -5.11 -11.58
CA PRO A 66 -12.09 -4.25 -10.41
C PRO A 66 -10.67 -4.22 -9.83
N ILE A 67 -10.37 -3.17 -9.09
CA ILE A 67 -9.04 -2.94 -8.49
C ILE A 67 -9.18 -2.61 -7.00
N TYR A 68 -8.24 -3.10 -6.19
CA TYR A 68 -8.11 -2.76 -4.78
C TYR A 68 -6.93 -1.82 -4.58
N PHE A 69 -7.17 -0.69 -3.91
CA PHE A 69 -6.14 0.21 -3.42
C PHE A 69 -6.05 0.11 -1.91
N TYR A 70 -4.82 -0.07 -1.41
CA TYR A 70 -4.52 -0.21 0.01
C TYR A 70 -3.76 1.01 0.51
N PHE A 71 -4.30 1.70 1.51
CA PHE A 71 -3.72 2.90 2.11
C PHE A 71 -3.46 2.69 3.60
N PRO A 72 -2.44 3.34 4.19
CA PRO A 72 -2.26 3.29 5.63
C PRO A 72 -3.43 3.98 6.35
N THR A 73 -3.69 3.57 7.59
CA THR A 73 -4.67 4.20 8.49
C THR A 73 -4.30 5.64 8.84
N GLU A 74 -3.01 5.95 8.85
CA GLU A 74 -2.43 7.27 9.04
C GLU A 74 -2.56 8.10 7.76
N VAL A 75 -3.80 8.49 7.43
CA VAL A 75 -4.10 9.31 6.26
C VAL A 75 -3.58 10.73 6.46
N ASN A 76 -2.76 11.19 5.52
CA ASN A 76 -2.36 12.60 5.38
C ASN A 76 -3.11 13.27 4.23
N ASP A 77 -2.92 14.57 4.05
CA ASP A 77 -3.63 15.36 3.03
C ASP A 77 -3.40 14.85 1.60
N PHE A 78 -2.21 14.33 1.30
CA PHE A 78 -1.90 13.72 0.00
C PHE A 78 -2.68 12.41 -0.22
N ILE A 79 -2.66 11.50 0.76
CA ILE A 79 -3.43 10.24 0.70
C ILE A 79 -4.91 10.54 0.57
N ASN A 80 -5.41 11.53 1.32
CA ASN A 80 -6.77 11.99 1.23
C ASN A 80 -7.14 12.45 -0.20
N ASP A 81 -6.35 13.35 -0.79
CA ASP A 81 -6.56 13.84 -2.15
C ASP A 81 -6.47 12.72 -3.20
N LEU A 82 -5.58 11.74 -2.98
CA LEU A 82 -5.42 10.58 -3.82
C LEU A 82 -6.67 9.68 -3.78
N ILE A 83 -7.20 9.37 -2.59
CA ILE A 83 -8.43 8.58 -2.43
C ILE A 83 -9.60 9.26 -3.12
N ILE A 84 -9.77 10.58 -2.93
CA ILE A 84 -10.84 11.35 -3.58
C ILE A 84 -10.70 11.28 -5.10
N THR A 85 -9.48 11.45 -5.61
CA THR A 85 -9.19 11.40 -7.04
C THR A 85 -9.50 10.03 -7.63
N LEU A 86 -9.07 8.95 -6.97
CA LEU A 86 -9.34 7.57 -7.40
C LEU A 86 -10.83 7.25 -7.43
N LYS A 87 -11.58 7.61 -6.38
CA LYS A 87 -13.03 7.43 -6.35
C LYS A 87 -13.78 8.32 -7.34
N SER A 88 -13.23 9.48 -7.70
CA SER A 88 -13.80 10.33 -8.76
C SER A 88 -13.59 9.72 -10.14
N LEU A 89 -12.45 9.08 -10.38
CA LEU A 89 -12.13 8.42 -11.66
C LEU A 89 -12.87 7.09 -11.81
N PHE A 90 -12.93 6.29 -10.74
CA PHE A 90 -13.41 4.91 -10.76
C PHE A 90 -14.41 4.63 -9.62
N PRO A 91 -15.59 5.29 -9.63
CA PRO A 91 -16.50 5.31 -8.48
C PRO A 91 -16.98 3.93 -8.03
N ASN A 92 -17.18 3.00 -8.97
CA ASN A 92 -17.79 1.69 -8.71
C ASN A 92 -16.80 0.52 -8.78
N ASN A 93 -15.59 0.75 -9.31
CA ASN A 93 -14.66 -0.33 -9.66
C ASN A 93 -13.31 -0.24 -8.93
N ALA A 94 -13.07 0.86 -8.20
CA ALA A 94 -11.92 0.99 -7.30
C ALA A 94 -12.38 0.84 -5.85
N TYR A 95 -11.87 -0.18 -5.17
CA TYR A 95 -12.11 -0.44 -3.75
C TYR A 95 -10.96 0.11 -2.91
N ILE A 96 -11.28 0.89 -1.88
CA ILE A 96 -10.32 1.58 -1.01
C ILE A 96 -10.31 0.88 0.34
N ILE A 97 -9.18 0.27 0.68
CA ILE A 97 -8.98 -0.46 1.93
C ILE A 97 -7.94 0.27 2.77
N LEU A 98 -8.28 0.57 4.02
CA LEU A 98 -7.32 1.09 4.99
C LEU A 98 -6.58 -0.07 5.67
N CYS A 99 -5.30 0.12 5.93
CA CYS A 99 -4.42 -0.88 6.51
C CYS A 99 -3.70 -0.31 7.72
N GLY A 100 -3.69 -1.05 8.83
CA GLY A 100 -3.00 -0.66 10.05
C GLY A 100 -2.42 -1.85 10.81
N PHE A 101 -1.71 -1.59 11.89
CA PHE A 101 -1.14 -2.62 12.76
C PHE A 101 -2.00 -2.85 14.01
N LYS A 102 -2.29 -4.11 14.34
CA LYS A 102 -3.12 -4.49 15.50
C LYS A 102 -2.58 -3.93 16.82
N GLU A 103 -1.27 -3.83 16.95
CA GLU A 103 -0.56 -3.42 18.16
C GLU A 103 -0.73 -1.93 18.48
N ILE A 104 -0.99 -1.10 17.47
CA ILE A 104 -1.30 0.33 17.65
C ILE A 104 -2.76 0.51 18.11
N TYR A 105 -3.57 -0.53 17.93
CA TYR A 105 -5.00 -0.45 17.66
C TYR A 105 -5.75 -1.56 18.41
N ILE A 106 -5.37 -1.75 19.68
CA ILE A 106 -5.71 -2.91 20.52
C ILE A 106 -7.20 -2.95 20.93
N SER A 107 -7.87 -1.79 20.98
CA SER A 107 -9.23 -1.66 21.56
C SER A 107 -10.33 -1.28 20.56
N SER A 108 -10.01 -1.00 19.31
CA SER A 108 -10.97 -0.56 18.29
C SER A 108 -11.14 -1.62 17.21
N ASN A 109 -12.37 -1.85 16.80
CA ASN A 109 -12.68 -2.72 15.67
C ASN A 109 -12.48 -1.96 14.33
N ASN A 110 -12.54 -2.68 13.21
CA ASN A 110 -12.31 -2.10 11.87
C ASN A 110 -13.25 -0.91 11.55
N MET A 111 -14.49 -0.94 12.03
CA MET A 111 -15.48 0.12 11.80
C MET A 111 -15.18 1.38 12.62
N ASP A 112 -14.66 1.21 13.83
CA ASP A 112 -14.29 2.33 14.70
C ASP A 112 -13.17 3.17 14.05
N TYR A 113 -12.23 2.56 13.32
CA TYR A 113 -11.19 3.31 12.58
C TYR A 113 -11.75 4.12 11.44
N ILE A 114 -12.62 3.52 10.64
CA ILE A 114 -13.23 4.23 9.51
C ILE A 114 -14.06 5.41 10.06
N ALA A 115 -14.79 5.20 11.15
CA ALA A 115 -15.55 6.25 11.82
C ALA A 115 -14.64 7.38 12.31
N ASN A 116 -13.60 7.06 13.10
CA ASN A 116 -12.64 8.03 13.61
C ASN A 116 -11.95 8.81 12.49
N LEU A 117 -11.51 8.13 11.42
CA LEU A 117 -10.93 8.79 10.25
C LEU A 117 -11.93 9.76 9.60
N CYS A 118 -13.19 9.33 9.45
CA CYS A 118 -14.24 10.17 8.87
C CYS A 118 -14.65 11.35 9.76
N ASP A 119 -14.27 11.38 11.04
CA ASP A 119 -14.45 12.56 11.88
C ASP A 119 -13.43 13.65 11.54
N PHE A 120 -12.19 13.27 11.19
CA PHE A 120 -11.15 14.18 10.73
C PHE A 120 -11.26 14.54 9.23
N TYR A 121 -11.67 13.57 8.41
CA TYR A 121 -11.85 13.73 6.96
C TYR A 121 -13.29 13.35 6.53
N PRO A 122 -14.30 14.19 6.80
CA PRO A 122 -15.71 13.85 6.56
C PRO A 122 -16.06 13.49 5.13
N HIS A 123 -15.35 14.05 4.14
CA HIS A 123 -15.57 13.78 2.71
C HIS A 123 -15.08 12.39 2.26
N LEU A 124 -14.30 11.69 3.09
CA LEU A 124 -13.94 10.27 2.87
C LEU A 124 -15.05 9.32 3.29
N ARG A 125 -16.10 9.81 3.95
CA ARG A 125 -17.30 9.02 4.25
C ARG A 125 -17.87 8.44 2.95
N ASN A 126 -18.14 7.13 2.97
CA ASN A 126 -18.60 6.33 1.82
C ASN A 126 -17.59 6.19 0.67
N LYS A 127 -16.33 6.61 0.85
CA LYS A 127 -15.23 6.36 -0.11
C LYS A 127 -14.29 5.26 0.34
N ILE A 128 -14.35 4.88 1.62
CA ILE A 128 -13.60 3.78 2.20
C ILE A 128 -14.49 2.54 2.21
N ASP A 129 -14.03 1.46 1.60
CA ASP A 129 -14.78 0.21 1.43
C ASP A 129 -14.46 -0.78 2.56
N GLY A 130 -13.29 -0.66 3.20
CA GLY A 130 -12.91 -1.54 4.30
C GLY A 130 -11.69 -1.06 5.07
N CYS A 131 -11.42 -1.78 6.16
CA CYS A 131 -10.23 -1.62 6.97
C CYS A 131 -9.69 -3.00 7.37
N CYS A 132 -8.38 -3.16 7.36
CA CYS A 132 -7.65 -4.38 7.65
C CYS A 132 -6.52 -4.10 8.64
N LEU A 133 -6.50 -4.84 9.74
CA LEU A 133 -5.41 -4.77 10.71
C LEU A 133 -4.52 -6.01 10.63
N ILE A 134 -3.22 -5.79 10.53
CA ILE A 134 -2.23 -6.86 10.42
C ILE A 134 -1.32 -6.88 11.64
N ASP A 135 -0.62 -7.99 11.83
CA ASP A 135 0.42 -8.10 12.86
C ASP A 135 1.72 -7.43 12.38
N SER A 136 2.32 -6.59 13.23
CA SER A 136 3.54 -5.85 12.92
C SER A 136 4.77 -6.72 12.79
N SER A 137 4.75 -7.97 13.27
CA SER A 137 5.86 -8.92 13.20
C SER A 137 6.36 -9.16 11.76
N LYS A 138 5.50 -8.95 10.76
CA LYS A 138 5.81 -9.17 9.34
C LYS A 138 6.36 -7.95 8.61
N SER A 139 6.31 -6.77 9.22
CA SER A 139 6.86 -5.53 8.63
C SER A 139 8.34 -5.67 8.25
N PHE A 140 9.11 -6.40 9.07
CA PHE A 140 10.54 -6.67 8.87
C PHE A 140 10.89 -7.38 7.58
N GLU A 141 10.13 -8.42 7.27
CA GLU A 141 10.35 -9.24 6.09
C GLU A 141 9.96 -8.48 4.80
N ILE A 142 8.99 -7.58 4.89
CA ILE A 142 8.51 -6.76 3.76
C ILE A 142 9.53 -5.69 3.38
N PHE A 143 10.03 -4.91 4.35
CA PHE A 143 10.95 -3.83 4.02
C PHE A 143 12.28 -4.33 3.48
N THR A 144 12.80 -5.44 4.03
CA THR A 144 14.06 -6.04 3.54
C THR A 144 13.89 -6.50 2.12
N SER A 145 12.79 -7.21 1.84
CA SER A 145 12.50 -7.74 0.51
C SER A 145 12.27 -6.63 -0.53
N LEU A 146 11.64 -5.50 -0.17
CA LEU A 146 11.51 -4.36 -1.09
C LEU A 146 12.85 -3.67 -1.37
N SER A 147 13.69 -3.49 -0.35
CA SER A 147 15.01 -2.90 -0.52
C SER A 147 15.89 -3.79 -1.41
N ASP A 148 15.88 -5.10 -1.19
CA ASP A 148 16.68 -6.06 -1.96
C ASP A 148 16.23 -6.16 -3.42
N THR A 149 14.92 -6.14 -3.68
CA THR A 149 14.36 -6.39 -5.03
C THR A 149 14.16 -5.13 -5.86
N GLN A 150 13.78 -4.01 -5.22
CA GLN A 150 13.40 -2.76 -5.90
C GLN A 150 14.29 -1.58 -5.51
N ARG A 151 15.14 -1.72 -4.48
CA ARG A 151 15.93 -0.61 -3.89
C ARG A 151 15.05 0.55 -3.43
N ILE A 152 13.83 0.25 -3.00
CA ILE A 152 12.88 1.22 -2.45
C ILE A 152 12.87 1.07 -0.93
N ASN A 153 13.14 2.18 -0.24
CA ASN A 153 13.11 2.24 1.21
C ASN A 153 11.82 2.92 1.67
N ILE A 154 10.97 2.17 2.37
CA ILE A 154 9.65 2.63 2.80
C ILE A 154 9.60 2.92 4.30
N LEU A 155 8.70 3.81 4.72
CA LEU A 155 8.41 4.02 6.12
C LEU A 155 7.67 2.77 6.68
N PRO A 156 8.06 2.26 7.88
CA PRO A 156 7.49 1.05 8.45
C PRO A 156 5.98 1.10 8.67
N ASN A 157 5.41 2.25 9.03
CA ASN A 157 3.97 2.44 9.22
C ASN A 157 3.18 2.05 7.95
N SER A 158 3.67 2.44 6.77
CA SER A 158 3.01 2.19 5.50
C SER A 158 3.22 0.76 4.97
N SER A 159 4.16 -0.02 5.54
CA SER A 159 4.42 -1.39 5.09
C SER A 159 3.23 -2.33 5.25
N CYS A 160 2.29 -1.98 6.13
CA CYS A 160 1.09 -2.79 6.33
C CYS A 160 0.21 -2.91 5.07
N THR A 161 0.24 -1.92 4.18
CA THR A 161 -0.53 -1.93 2.94
C THR A 161 -0.12 -3.07 2.01
N ILE A 162 1.14 -3.50 2.06
CA ILE A 162 1.71 -4.56 1.22
C ILE A 162 1.23 -5.95 1.66
N SER A 163 1.07 -6.18 2.95
CA SER A 163 0.57 -7.46 3.45
C SER A 163 -0.93 -7.60 3.32
N CYS A 164 -1.70 -6.52 3.39
CA CYS A 164 -3.16 -6.60 3.32
C CYS A 164 -3.72 -7.49 2.16
N PRO A 165 -3.20 -7.41 0.91
CA PRO A 165 -3.61 -8.30 -0.17
C PRO A 165 -3.59 -9.80 0.15
N ILE A 166 -2.54 -10.30 0.83
CA ILE A 166 -2.35 -11.74 1.09
C ILE A 166 -3.40 -12.29 2.07
N LEU A 167 -3.96 -11.43 2.91
CA LEU A 167 -4.89 -11.84 3.94
C LEU A 167 -6.24 -12.26 3.34
N ASP A 168 -6.51 -11.92 2.08
CA ASP A 168 -7.76 -12.27 1.37
C ASP A 168 -8.97 -12.06 2.28
N TYR A 169 -8.98 -10.91 2.97
CA TYR A 169 -10.19 -10.44 3.61
C TYR A 169 -11.19 -10.31 2.48
N LYS A 170 -12.14 -11.25 2.42
CA LYS A 170 -13.25 -11.27 1.47
C LYS A 170 -14.15 -10.08 1.76
N PHE A 171 -13.67 -8.87 1.47
CA PHE A 171 -14.47 -7.66 1.56
C PHE A 171 -15.63 -7.73 0.57
N TYR A 172 -15.47 -8.49 -0.53
CA TYR A 172 -16.53 -8.73 -1.51
C TYR A 172 -16.46 -10.14 -2.11
N ASN A 173 -17.63 -10.71 -2.42
CA ASN A 173 -17.79 -11.96 -3.18
C ASN A 173 -17.46 -11.76 -4.68
N ILE A 174 -16.32 -11.13 -4.99
CA ILE A 174 -15.88 -10.86 -6.37
C ILE A 174 -15.08 -12.06 -6.87
N ASN A 175 -15.35 -12.50 -8.10
CA ASN A 175 -14.65 -13.61 -8.70
C ASN A 175 -13.16 -13.26 -8.88
N ILE A 176 -12.30 -14.07 -8.27
CA ILE A 176 -10.98 -13.65 -7.75
C ILE A 176 -9.88 -13.70 -8.84
N CYS A 177 -10.18 -14.15 -10.06
CA CYS A 177 -9.12 -14.55 -10.99
C CYS A 177 -8.36 -13.39 -11.67
N ASN A 178 -8.92 -12.18 -11.75
CA ASN A 178 -8.34 -11.03 -12.48
C ASN A 178 -8.30 -9.73 -11.64
N LEU A 179 -7.96 -9.82 -10.37
CA LEU A 179 -7.89 -8.64 -9.49
C LEU A 179 -6.51 -7.97 -9.56
N ASN A 180 -6.48 -6.65 -9.56
CA ASN A 180 -5.23 -5.91 -9.36
C ASN A 180 -5.20 -5.32 -7.95
N HIS A 181 -4.04 -5.41 -7.31
CA HIS A 181 -3.80 -4.91 -5.96
C HIS A 181 -2.74 -3.82 -6.00
N VAL A 182 -3.09 -2.62 -5.54
CA VAL A 182 -2.20 -1.46 -5.53
C VAL A 182 -1.95 -1.00 -4.09
N CYS A 183 -0.73 -1.19 -3.61
CA CYS A 183 -0.34 -0.86 -2.24
C CYS A 183 0.34 0.50 -2.20
N PHE A 184 -0.24 1.45 -1.47
CA PHE A 184 0.39 2.75 -1.23
C PHE A 184 1.43 2.65 -0.11
N VAL A 185 2.64 3.14 -0.37
CA VAL A 185 3.70 3.27 0.63
C VAL A 185 4.28 4.66 0.66
N GLU A 186 4.68 5.08 1.86
CA GLU A 186 5.43 6.30 2.07
C GLU A 186 6.93 5.98 2.03
N LEU A 187 7.73 6.84 1.40
CA LEU A 187 9.18 6.65 1.31
C LEU A 187 9.89 7.21 2.54
N ILE A 188 11.03 6.62 2.90
CA ILE A 188 11.93 7.20 3.90
C ILE A 188 12.60 8.46 3.33
N GLU A 189 12.59 9.54 4.10
CA GLU A 189 13.43 10.69 3.80
C GLU A 189 14.90 10.35 4.10
N ASP A 190 15.78 10.49 3.10
CA ASP A 190 17.22 10.17 3.11
C ASP A 190 18.04 10.75 4.28
N LYS A 191 17.45 11.59 5.14
CA LYS A 191 18.13 12.25 6.26
C LYS A 191 17.94 11.59 7.63
N SER A 192 17.18 10.50 7.71
CA SER A 192 16.78 9.94 8.99
C SER A 192 17.68 8.76 9.43
N SER A 193 18.78 9.09 10.12
CA SER A 193 19.77 8.14 10.67
C SER A 193 19.19 7.04 11.57
N ASN A 194 17.98 7.23 12.10
CA ASN A 194 17.29 6.24 12.93
C ASN A 194 16.71 5.07 12.11
N PHE A 195 16.43 5.23 10.81
CA PHE A 195 15.82 4.17 10.00
C PHE A 195 16.85 3.17 9.49
N THR A 196 18.11 3.58 9.29
CA THR A 196 19.22 2.66 8.97
C THR A 196 19.33 1.55 10.03
N ASN A 197 19.06 1.87 11.31
CA ASN A 197 19.04 0.89 12.40
C ASN A 197 17.89 -0.14 12.28
N TYR A 198 16.76 0.21 11.66
CA TYR A 198 15.67 -0.76 11.39
C TYR A 198 16.07 -1.75 10.29
N TYR A 199 16.70 -1.28 9.21
CA TYR A 199 17.23 -2.15 8.16
C TYR A 199 18.36 -3.05 8.67
N ILE A 200 19.29 -2.49 9.46
CA ILE A 200 20.37 -3.26 10.09
C ILE A 200 19.79 -4.30 11.08
N LYS A 201 18.78 -3.95 11.89
CA LYS A 201 18.12 -4.93 12.78
C LYS A 201 17.46 -6.07 11.99
N GLY A 202 16.82 -5.77 10.87
CA GLY A 202 16.26 -6.76 9.95
C GLY A 202 17.32 -7.72 9.38
N LEU A 203 18.48 -7.20 9.00
CA LEU A 203 19.62 -8.01 8.53
C LEU A 203 20.21 -8.89 9.64
N THR A 204 20.18 -8.44 10.91
CA THR A 204 20.74 -9.17 12.05
C THR A 204 19.78 -10.16 12.74
N ASN A 205 18.50 -10.18 12.37
CA ASN A 205 17.56 -11.17 12.90
C ASN A 205 17.88 -12.55 12.28
N LYS A 206 18.28 -13.50 13.14
CA LYS A 206 18.77 -14.86 12.85
C LYS A 206 17.87 -15.77 11.98
N ASN A 207 16.73 -15.29 11.48
CA ASN A 207 15.83 -16.01 10.58
C ASN A 207 16.02 -15.65 9.10
N ASN A 208 16.85 -14.65 8.78
CA ASN A 208 17.21 -14.37 7.39
C ASN A 208 18.38 -15.29 6.98
N ASN A 209 18.07 -16.37 6.27
CA ASN A 209 19.02 -17.31 5.65
C ASN A 209 19.90 -16.68 4.53
N PHE A 210 20.00 -15.35 4.45
CA PHE A 210 20.90 -14.68 3.52
C PHE A 210 22.15 -14.24 4.28
N ASN A 211 23.19 -15.06 4.19
CA ASN A 211 24.55 -14.69 4.58
C ASN A 211 25.00 -13.51 3.70
N PHE A 212 25.06 -12.31 4.28
CA PHE A 212 25.79 -11.20 3.68
C PHE A 212 27.24 -11.25 4.16
N ASN A 213 28.17 -11.53 3.24
CA ASN A 213 29.56 -11.15 3.42
C ASN A 213 29.65 -9.66 3.08
N PHE A 214 29.93 -8.84 4.10
CA PHE A 214 30.31 -7.43 3.92
C PHE A 214 31.71 -7.33 3.30
#